data_AF-A0A847F9I2-F1
#
_entry.id   AF-A0A847F9I2-F1
#
_cell.length_a   1.000
_cell.length_b   1.000
_cell.length_c   1.000
_cell.angle_alpha   90.00
_cell.angle_beta   90.00
_cell.angle_gamma   90.00
#
_symmetry.space_group_name_H-M   'P 1'
#
loop_
_entity.id
_entity.type
_entity.pdbx_description
1 polymer ?
#
loop_
_entity_poly.entity_id
_entity_poly.type
_entity_poly.pdbx_seq_one_letter_code
_entity_poly.pdbx_strand_id
1 'polypeptide(L)'
;MVVSQQPAADTHQPVGSGVHLVVSLGSQQSITMPDFVGDKLDDARSEITGKGLKLGSVNEENSNEFFVGQIIRQSPSANSSVMPGATVDLVISKGPGPAAATARIQLDVPADGNRHEVVIQVEDLKGTREEHSRSYAPGDEVNVSVRYYGPAKIRVLLDGDVVLEKSY
;
A
#
# COMPACT_ATOMS: atom_id res chain seq x y z
N MET A 1 -34.89 -44.22 -16.04
CA MET A 1 -36.04 -44.80 -15.30
C MET A 1 -36.08 -44.13 -13.93
N VAL A 2 -37.23 -43.57 -13.57
CA VAL A 2 -37.45 -42.70 -12.41
C VAL A 2 -37.65 -43.55 -11.15
N VAL A 3 -37.14 -43.12 -10.00
CA VAL A 3 -37.89 -43.30 -8.74
C VAL A 3 -37.60 -42.13 -7.80
N SER A 4 -38.63 -41.31 -7.60
CA SER A 4 -38.82 -40.30 -6.58
C SER A 4 -38.65 -40.85 -5.16
N GLN A 5 -38.19 -40.02 -4.20
CA GLN A 5 -39.04 -39.60 -3.08
C GLN A 5 -38.41 -38.52 -2.19
N GLN A 6 -39.27 -37.56 -1.83
CA GLN A 6 -39.16 -36.70 -0.65
C GLN A 6 -39.18 -37.53 0.65
N PRO A 7 -38.74 -36.93 1.75
CA PRO A 7 -39.70 -36.75 2.85
C PRO A 7 -40.08 -35.28 3.08
N ALA A 8 -41.28 -35.11 3.64
CA ALA A 8 -41.89 -33.85 4.05
C ALA A 8 -41.69 -33.59 5.56
N ALA A 9 -41.78 -32.30 5.90
CA ALA A 9 -42.11 -31.72 7.20
C ALA A 9 -41.05 -31.69 8.33
N ASP A 10 -40.48 -30.49 8.46
CA ASP A 10 -40.62 -29.66 9.67
C ASP A 10 -39.60 -29.82 10.82
N THR A 11 -38.39 -29.29 10.61
CA THR A 11 -37.65 -28.69 11.72
C THR A 11 -36.97 -27.40 11.24
N HIS A 12 -37.41 -26.28 11.80
CA HIS A 12 -37.06 -24.93 11.44
C HIS A 12 -35.76 -24.48 12.15
N GLN A 13 -34.66 -24.28 11.41
CA GLN A 13 -33.54 -23.39 11.75
C GLN A 13 -33.15 -22.60 10.47
N PRO A 14 -33.02 -21.27 10.52
CA PRO A 14 -33.15 -20.38 9.36
C PRO A 14 -31.87 -20.14 8.52
N VAL A 15 -32.09 -20.04 7.20
CA VAL A 15 -31.42 -19.32 6.07
C VAL A 15 -30.02 -18.68 6.31
N GLY A 16 -29.04 -18.80 5.41
CA GLY A 16 -29.11 -19.40 4.09
C GLY A 16 -27.86 -19.31 3.21
N SER A 17 -28.03 -19.97 2.06
CA SER A 17 -27.38 -19.79 0.76
C SER A 17 -25.91 -20.18 0.63
N GLY A 18 -25.70 -21.33 -0.01
CA GLY A 18 -24.42 -21.96 -0.27
C GLY A 18 -23.47 -21.13 -1.11
N VAL A 19 -22.20 -21.53 -1.13
CA VAL A 19 -21.65 -22.13 -2.34
C VAL A 19 -20.86 -23.40 -2.02
N HIS A 20 -21.20 -24.43 -2.78
CA HIS A 20 -20.48 -25.68 -2.98
C HIS A 20 -18.99 -25.44 -3.32
N LEU A 21 -18.06 -25.93 -2.49
CA LEU A 21 -16.67 -26.02 -2.89
C LEU A 21 -16.37 -27.47 -3.33
N VAL A 22 -16.65 -27.80 -4.59
CA VAL A 22 -16.27 -29.09 -5.17
C VAL A 22 -15.54 -28.89 -6.51
N VAL A 23 -14.23 -29.18 -6.44
CA VAL A 23 -13.21 -29.59 -7.44
C VAL A 23 -12.76 -28.69 -8.60
N SER A 24 -11.42 -28.58 -8.75
CA SER A 24 -10.66 -28.75 -10.01
C SER A 24 -9.17 -28.87 -9.66
N LEU A 25 -8.52 -30.04 -9.68
CA LEU A 25 -8.03 -30.82 -10.84
C LEU A 25 -7.03 -30.04 -11.73
N GLY A 26 -5.80 -29.86 -11.26
CA GLY A 26 -4.67 -29.47 -12.11
C GLY A 26 -3.65 -28.60 -11.39
N SER A 27 -2.38 -28.96 -11.48
CA SER A 27 -1.22 -28.19 -11.06
C SER A 27 -1.04 -26.91 -11.91
N GLN A 28 -2.04 -26.04 -11.95
CA GLN A 28 -1.92 -24.73 -12.58
C GLN A 28 -1.34 -23.76 -11.55
N GLN A 29 -0.14 -23.27 -11.84
CA GLN A 29 0.53 -22.26 -11.03
C GLN A 29 -0.37 -21.02 -10.96
N SER A 30 -0.93 -20.76 -9.79
CA SER A 30 -1.69 -19.54 -9.52
C SER A 30 -0.74 -18.37 -9.30
N ILE A 31 -1.20 -17.17 -9.63
CA ILE A 31 -0.48 -15.91 -9.41
C ILE A 31 -1.06 -15.26 -8.16
N THR A 32 -0.20 -14.84 -7.23
CA THR A 32 -0.61 -14.01 -6.10
C THR A 32 -0.83 -12.58 -6.58
N MET A 33 -2.01 -12.03 -6.33
CA MET A 33 -2.37 -10.67 -6.70
C MET A 33 -1.51 -9.66 -5.91
N PRO A 34 -0.74 -8.77 -6.59
CA PRO A 34 -0.02 -7.69 -5.92
C PRO A 34 -0.98 -6.70 -5.25
N ASP A 35 -0.46 -5.93 -4.31
CA ASP A 35 -1.16 -4.78 -3.74
C ASP A 35 -0.75 -3.53 -4.52
N PHE A 36 -1.73 -2.90 -5.16
CA PHE A 36 -1.57 -1.68 -5.93
C PHE A 36 -2.16 -0.46 -5.20
N VAL A 37 -2.77 -0.64 -4.03
CA VAL A 37 -3.39 0.47 -3.31
C VAL A 37 -2.32 1.47 -2.86
N GLY A 38 -2.50 2.74 -3.23
CA GLY A 38 -1.52 3.80 -3.02
C GLY A 38 -0.54 4.02 -4.17
N ASP A 39 -0.40 3.05 -5.09
CA ASP A 39 0.44 3.21 -6.27
C ASP A 39 -0.22 4.10 -7.33
N LYS A 40 0.60 4.62 -8.23
CA LYS A 40 0.11 5.32 -9.42
C LYS A 40 -0.39 4.30 -10.44
N LEU A 41 -1.42 4.70 -11.19
CA LEU A 41 -1.99 3.87 -12.25
C LEU A 41 -0.95 3.36 -13.26
N ASP A 42 0.02 4.20 -13.65
CA ASP A 42 1.06 3.82 -14.62
C ASP A 42 2.02 2.75 -14.08
N ASP A 43 2.38 2.84 -12.80
CA ASP A 43 3.26 1.87 -12.14
C ASP A 43 2.52 0.52 -12.00
N ALA A 44 1.29 0.54 -11.50
CA ALA A 44 0.45 -0.64 -11.37
C ALA A 44 0.17 -1.30 -12.74
N ARG A 45 -0.08 -0.52 -13.80
CA ARG A 45 -0.27 -1.05 -15.16
C ARG A 45 0.95 -1.83 -15.65
N SER A 46 2.14 -1.30 -15.38
CA SER A 46 3.40 -1.95 -15.75
C SER A 46 3.59 -3.26 -14.99
N GLU A 47 3.26 -3.29 -13.69
CA GLU A 47 3.34 -4.50 -12.90
C GLU A 47 2.28 -5.55 -13.28
N ILE A 48 1.02 -5.14 -13.51
CA ILE A 48 -0.07 -6.02 -13.97
C ILE A 48 0.37 -6.77 -15.24
N THR A 49 0.86 -6.02 -16.23
CA THR A 49 1.32 -6.62 -17.50
C THR A 49 2.57 -7.48 -17.31
N GLY A 50 3.51 -7.06 -16.45
CA GLY A 50 4.70 -7.84 -16.09
C GLY A 50 4.40 -9.15 -15.39
N LYS A 51 3.30 -9.24 -14.63
CA LYS A 51 2.81 -10.48 -13.99
C LYS A 51 1.95 -11.34 -14.92
N GLY A 52 1.75 -10.95 -16.17
CA GLY A 52 0.88 -11.67 -17.10
C GLY A 52 -0.61 -11.58 -16.74
N LEU A 53 -0.99 -10.55 -15.98
CA LEU A 53 -2.38 -10.18 -15.71
C LEU A 53 -2.86 -9.17 -16.76
N LYS A 54 -4.17 -8.92 -16.79
CA LYS A 54 -4.79 -7.97 -17.73
C LYS A 54 -5.38 -6.80 -16.97
N LEU A 55 -5.11 -5.58 -17.42
CA LEU A 55 -5.82 -4.41 -16.91
C LEU A 55 -7.26 -4.43 -17.42
N GLY A 56 -8.20 -4.33 -16.49
CA GLY A 56 -9.64 -4.25 -16.74
C GLY A 56 -10.13 -2.81 -16.77
N SER A 57 -11.24 -2.60 -16.07
CA SER A 57 -11.91 -1.31 -15.94
C SER A 57 -11.11 -0.41 -14.99
N VAL A 58 -10.96 0.87 -15.34
CA VAL A 58 -10.42 1.89 -14.45
C VAL A 58 -11.51 2.90 -14.18
N ASN A 59 -12.03 2.89 -12.96
CA ASN A 59 -13.01 3.87 -12.49
C ASN A 59 -12.33 4.92 -11.65
N GLU A 60 -13.01 6.05 -11.45
CA GLU A 60 -12.47 7.16 -10.66
C GLU A 60 -13.44 7.58 -9.56
N GLU A 61 -12.93 7.86 -8.37
CA GLU A 61 -13.71 8.30 -7.21
C GLU A 61 -12.99 9.42 -6.45
N ASN A 62 -13.72 10.31 -5.79
CA ASN A 62 -13.08 11.35 -4.97
C ASN A 62 -12.45 10.71 -3.72
N SER A 63 -11.25 11.14 -3.34
CA SER A 63 -10.59 10.68 -2.12
C SER A 63 -9.79 11.78 -1.45
N ASN A 64 -9.93 11.85 -0.13
CA ASN A 64 -9.12 12.70 0.75
C ASN A 64 -7.93 11.93 1.34
N GLU A 65 -7.77 10.65 1.01
CA GLU A 65 -6.71 9.79 1.54
C GLU A 65 -5.63 9.52 0.50
N PHE A 66 -5.97 9.57 -0.80
CA PHE A 66 -5.06 9.30 -1.90
C PHE A 66 -5.04 10.45 -2.90
N PHE A 67 -3.86 10.81 -3.42
CA PHE A 67 -3.71 11.84 -4.44
C PHE A 67 -4.30 11.44 -5.79
N VAL A 68 -4.56 12.44 -6.64
CA VAL A 68 -5.06 12.24 -8.00
C VAL A 68 -4.22 11.19 -8.74
N GLY A 69 -4.88 10.19 -9.33
CA GLY A 69 -4.25 9.14 -10.11
C GLY A 69 -3.64 7.99 -9.29
N GLN A 70 -3.71 8.04 -7.95
CA GLN A 70 -3.40 6.90 -7.10
C GLN A 70 -4.57 5.94 -7.00
N ILE A 71 -4.27 4.65 -6.90
CA ILE A 71 -5.26 3.60 -6.78
C ILE A 71 -5.80 3.58 -5.35
N ILE A 72 -7.12 3.67 -5.21
CA ILE A 72 -7.82 3.58 -3.94
C ILE A 72 -8.33 2.17 -3.67
N ARG A 73 -8.65 1.41 -4.73
CA ARG A 73 -9.18 0.05 -4.64
C ARG A 73 -8.79 -0.75 -5.87
N GLN A 74 -8.63 -2.04 -5.68
CA GLN A 74 -8.43 -3.02 -6.73
C GLN A 74 -9.40 -4.19 -6.58
N SER A 75 -9.67 -4.86 -7.69
CA SER A 75 -10.36 -6.14 -7.73
C SER A 75 -9.71 -7.01 -8.81
N PRO A 76 -9.24 -8.23 -8.52
CA PRO A 76 -9.25 -8.92 -7.22
C PRO A 76 -8.41 -8.24 -6.12
N SER A 77 -8.71 -8.53 -4.85
CA SER A 77 -8.01 -7.93 -3.70
C SER A 77 -6.55 -8.39 -3.64
N ALA A 78 -5.69 -7.57 -3.05
CA ALA A 78 -4.30 -7.93 -2.76
C ALA A 78 -4.20 -9.30 -2.07
N ASN A 79 -3.12 -10.03 -2.36
CA ASN A 79 -2.82 -11.37 -1.86
C ASN A 79 -3.81 -12.48 -2.25
N SER A 80 -4.85 -12.17 -3.03
CA SER A 80 -5.75 -13.21 -3.59
C SER A 80 -5.02 -14.08 -4.61
N SER A 81 -5.43 -15.34 -4.72
CA SER A 81 -4.90 -16.27 -5.70
C SER A 81 -5.72 -16.20 -6.99
N VAL A 82 -5.06 -15.86 -8.10
CA VAL A 82 -5.71 -15.69 -9.41
C VAL A 82 -5.09 -16.57 -10.48
N MET A 83 -5.86 -16.84 -11.53
CA MET A 83 -5.33 -17.53 -12.70
C MET A 83 -4.47 -16.57 -13.54
N PRO A 84 -3.43 -17.08 -14.24
CA PRO A 84 -2.72 -16.30 -15.24
C PRO A 84 -3.68 -15.69 -16.27
N GLY A 85 -3.46 -14.43 -16.65
CA GLY A 85 -4.33 -13.70 -17.56
C GLY A 85 -5.63 -13.18 -16.94
N ALA A 86 -5.81 -13.32 -15.63
CA ALA A 86 -6.94 -12.71 -14.91
C ALA A 86 -6.96 -11.18 -15.08
N THR A 87 -8.17 -10.64 -15.10
CA THR A 87 -8.42 -9.20 -15.22
C THR A 87 -8.36 -8.53 -13.85
N VAL A 88 -7.75 -7.34 -13.80
CA VAL A 88 -7.66 -6.49 -12.61
C VAL A 88 -8.38 -5.19 -12.90
N ASP A 89 -9.51 -4.97 -12.23
CA ASP A 89 -10.22 -3.70 -12.21
C ASP A 89 -9.65 -2.80 -11.12
N LEU A 90 -9.49 -1.51 -11.41
CA LEU A 90 -8.93 -0.51 -10.52
C LEU A 90 -9.91 0.64 -10.32
N VAL A 91 -9.87 1.23 -9.13
CA VAL A 91 -10.50 2.51 -8.84
C VAL A 91 -9.39 3.47 -8.43
N ILE A 92 -9.31 4.63 -9.10
CA ILE A 92 -8.31 5.66 -8.84
C ILE A 92 -8.94 6.90 -8.20
N SER A 93 -8.13 7.66 -7.48
CA SER A 93 -8.54 8.89 -6.83
C SER A 93 -8.63 10.07 -7.80
N LYS A 94 -9.69 10.87 -7.67
CA LYS A 94 -9.84 12.23 -8.25
C LYS A 94 -9.29 13.34 -7.36
N GLY A 95 -8.68 12.98 -6.22
CA GLY A 95 -8.19 13.91 -5.22
C GLY A 95 -9.29 14.52 -4.34
N PRO A 96 -8.95 15.56 -3.55
CA PRO A 96 -7.66 16.28 -3.54
C PRO A 96 -6.49 15.50 -2.90
N GLY A 97 -6.76 14.39 -2.21
CA GLY A 97 -5.80 13.67 -1.39
C GLY A 97 -5.64 14.27 0.00
N PRO A 98 -4.68 13.76 0.80
CA PRO A 98 -4.55 14.14 2.20
C PRO A 98 -3.96 15.54 2.36
N ALA A 99 -4.44 16.23 3.39
CA ALA A 99 -3.88 17.52 3.79
C ALA A 99 -2.43 17.36 4.27
N ALA A 100 -1.62 18.40 4.06
CA ALA A 100 -0.25 18.42 4.56
C ALA A 100 -0.23 18.45 6.09
N ALA A 101 0.55 17.55 6.69
CA ALA A 101 0.91 17.58 8.10
C ALA A 101 2.38 17.98 8.27
N THR A 102 2.82 18.28 9.49
CA THR A 102 4.21 18.65 9.78
C THR A 102 4.72 17.89 11.00
N ALA A 103 5.87 17.22 10.83
CA ALA A 103 6.60 16.56 11.90
C ALA A 103 7.83 17.40 12.29
N ARG A 104 8.04 17.59 13.59
CA ARG A 104 9.26 18.21 14.13
C ARG A 104 10.23 17.12 14.53
N ILE A 105 11.45 17.22 14.01
CA ILE A 105 12.55 16.30 14.27
C ILE A 105 13.58 17.06 15.09
N GLN A 106 13.92 16.49 16.24
CA GLN A 106 14.99 16.96 17.11
C GLN A 106 16.01 15.84 17.27
N LEU A 107 17.28 16.15 17.05
CA LEU A 107 18.40 15.22 17.20
C LEU A 107 19.59 15.96 17.78
N ASP A 108 20.16 15.44 18.86
CA ASP A 108 21.44 15.87 19.38
C ASP A 108 22.57 15.14 18.66
N VAL A 109 23.48 15.90 18.05
CA VAL A 109 24.63 15.36 17.35
C VAL A 109 25.67 14.90 18.38
N PRO A 110 26.23 13.68 18.28
CA PRO A 110 27.23 13.21 19.22
C PRO A 110 28.41 14.19 19.33
N ALA A 111 28.86 14.43 20.56
CA ALA A 111 29.98 15.33 20.85
C ALA A 111 31.32 14.57 20.84
N ASP A 112 31.56 13.72 19.84
CA ASP A 112 32.73 12.83 19.77
C ASP A 112 33.99 13.50 19.19
N GLY A 113 33.85 14.76 18.75
CA GLY A 113 34.91 15.54 18.12
C GLY A 113 34.91 15.51 16.59
N ASN A 114 34.06 14.71 15.96
CA ASN A 114 33.89 14.60 14.52
C ASN A 114 32.65 15.34 14.04
N ARG A 115 32.65 15.72 12.77
CA ARG A 115 31.43 16.20 12.12
C ARG A 115 30.58 15.01 11.74
N HIS A 116 29.30 15.08 12.02
CA HIS A 116 28.35 14.05 11.63
C HIS A 116 27.43 14.55 10.53
N GLU A 117 27.14 13.69 9.57
CA GLU A 117 26.13 13.95 8.55
C GLU A 117 24.75 13.55 9.05
N VAL A 118 23.78 14.46 8.96
CA VAL A 118 22.40 14.20 9.33
C VAL A 118 21.54 14.25 8.07
N VAL A 119 20.93 13.12 7.74
CA VAL A 119 20.00 12.97 6.62
C VAL A 119 18.60 12.68 7.15
N ILE A 120 17.59 13.41 6.68
CA ILE A 120 16.19 13.15 6.99
C ILE A 120 15.49 12.73 5.72
N GLN A 121 15.08 11.46 5.70
CA GLN A 121 14.30 10.87 4.62
C GLN A 121 12.83 10.81 5.03
N VAL A 122 11.95 11.23 4.12
CA VAL A 122 10.50 11.15 4.27
C VAL A 122 9.95 10.29 3.16
N GLU A 123 9.26 9.22 3.54
CA GLU A 123 8.53 8.34 2.65
C GLU A 123 7.05 8.52 2.95
N ASP A 124 6.28 9.05 2.00
CA ASP A 124 4.83 9.21 2.14
C ASP A 124 4.12 8.91 0.81
N LEU A 125 2.83 9.22 0.71
CA LEU A 125 2.06 8.98 -0.51
C LEU A 125 2.57 9.73 -1.76
N LYS A 126 3.47 10.72 -1.63
CA LYS A 126 4.12 11.34 -2.79
C LYS A 126 5.39 10.61 -3.23
N GLY A 127 5.81 9.61 -2.47
CA GLY A 127 7.05 8.86 -2.65
C GLY A 127 8.12 9.21 -1.61
N THR A 128 9.32 8.68 -1.82
CA THR A 128 10.48 8.90 -0.96
C THR A 128 11.25 10.17 -1.37
N ARG A 129 11.64 10.98 -0.39
CA ARG A 129 12.45 12.18 -0.58
C ARG A 129 13.42 12.39 0.57
N GLU A 130 14.57 12.97 0.27
CA GLU A 130 15.51 13.47 1.28
C GLU A 130 15.18 14.94 1.53
N GLU A 131 14.49 15.23 2.63
CA GLU A 131 14.11 16.61 2.98
C GLU A 131 15.30 17.40 3.54
N HIS A 132 16.26 16.70 4.15
CA HIS A 132 17.41 17.32 4.79
C HIS A 132 18.64 16.46 4.61
N SER A 133 19.76 17.06 4.23
CA SER A 133 21.08 16.43 4.23
C SER A 133 22.13 17.51 4.49
N ARG A 134 22.75 17.47 5.67
CA ARG A 134 23.76 18.45 6.07
C ARG A 134 24.70 17.86 7.11
N SER A 135 25.97 18.28 7.06
CA SER A 135 26.94 18.01 8.13
C SER A 135 26.87 19.03 9.26
N TYR A 136 26.94 18.53 10.49
CA TYR A 136 26.86 19.29 11.73
C TYR A 136 28.16 19.16 12.54
N ALA A 137 28.44 20.13 13.40
CA ALA A 137 29.54 20.05 14.34
C ALA A 137 29.19 19.10 15.51
N PRO A 138 30.20 18.50 16.16
CA PRO A 138 29.96 17.64 17.32
C PRO A 138 29.26 18.42 18.44
N GLY A 139 28.15 17.88 18.96
CA GLY A 139 27.34 18.53 19.99
C GLY A 139 26.31 19.56 19.50
N ASP A 140 26.16 19.76 18.19
CA ASP A 140 25.08 20.59 17.63
C ASP A 140 23.71 19.96 17.88
N GLU A 141 22.68 20.80 18.05
CA GLU A 141 21.29 20.37 18.04
C GLU A 141 20.67 20.58 16.65
N VAL A 142 20.07 19.54 16.09
CA VAL A 142 19.32 19.59 14.83
C VAL A 142 17.84 19.72 15.14
N ASN A 143 17.21 20.80 14.68
CA ASN A 143 15.77 21.00 14.77
C ASN A 143 15.20 21.31 13.37
N VAL A 144 14.51 20.33 12.78
CA VAL A 144 13.98 20.42 11.42
C VAL A 144 12.50 20.07 11.42
N SER A 145 11.70 20.87 10.72
CA SER A 145 10.29 20.59 10.48
C SER A 145 10.10 20.10 9.06
N VAL A 146 9.63 18.87 8.91
CA VAL A 146 9.35 18.26 7.60
C VAL A 146 7.85 18.17 7.38
N ARG A 147 7.40 18.48 6.16
CA ARG A 147 6.00 18.29 5.76
C ARG A 147 5.81 16.89 5.22
N TYR A 148 4.65 16.29 5.44
CA TYR A 148 4.29 14.97 4.90
C TYR A 148 2.79 14.87 4.59
N TYR A 149 2.39 13.85 3.83
CA TYR A 149 1.02 13.69 3.36
C TYR A 149 0.49 12.26 3.52
N GLY A 150 -0.56 12.11 4.34
CA GLY A 150 -1.13 10.79 4.64
C GLY A 150 -0.20 9.93 5.49
N PRO A 151 -0.28 8.58 5.39
CA PRO A 151 0.65 7.70 6.10
C PRO A 151 2.08 7.99 5.64
N ALA A 152 2.96 8.23 6.60
CA ALA A 152 4.35 8.59 6.30
C ALA A 152 5.33 7.89 7.24
N LYS A 153 6.49 7.54 6.71
CA LYS A 153 7.64 7.04 7.46
C LYS A 153 8.79 8.02 7.32
N ILE A 154 9.23 8.56 8.46
CA ILE A 154 10.32 9.52 8.53
C ILE A 154 11.51 8.83 9.18
N ARG A 155 12.64 8.82 8.48
CA ARG A 155 13.92 8.25 8.94
C ARG A 155 14.94 9.35 9.10
N VAL A 156 15.65 9.34 10.21
CA VAL A 156 16.81 10.19 10.44
C VAL A 156 18.03 9.31 10.47
N LEU A 157 18.97 9.59 9.59
CA LEU A 157 20.24 8.90 9.47
C LEU A 157 21.34 9.81 10.00
N LEU A 158 22.23 9.25 10.81
CA LEU A 158 23.46 9.87 11.28
C LEU A 158 24.63 9.08 10.67
N ASP A 159 25.45 9.73 9.86
CA ASP A 159 26.56 9.10 9.11
C ASP A 159 26.16 7.86 8.29
N GLY A 160 24.91 7.83 7.83
CA GLY A 160 24.33 6.73 7.07
C GLY A 160 23.61 5.66 7.91
N ASP A 161 23.72 5.69 9.24
CA ASP A 161 23.01 4.80 10.13
C ASP A 161 21.67 5.40 10.59
N VAL A 162 20.57 4.63 10.50
CA VAL A 162 19.26 5.09 10.96
C VAL A 162 19.24 5.19 12.49
N VAL A 163 19.21 6.42 13.01
CA VAL A 163 19.15 6.72 14.45
C VAL A 163 17.74 6.98 14.96
N LEU A 164 16.82 7.37 14.06
CA LEU A 164 15.42 7.58 14.39
C LEU A 164 14.54 7.10 13.23
N GLU A 165 13.49 6.34 13.54
CA GLU A 165 12.41 6.04 12.59
C GLU A 165 11.08 6.34 13.28
N LYS A 166 10.21 7.10 12.62
CA LYS A 166 8.85 7.38 13.09
C LYS A 166 7.86 7.20 11.96
N SER A 167 6.76 6.51 12.26
CA SER A 167 5.61 6.39 11.36
C SER A 167 4.50 7.31 11.85
N TYR A 168 3.84 8.00 10.93
CA TYR A 168 2.77 8.96 11.15
C TYR A 168 1.52 8.58 10.37
#